data_AF-A0A7C7URX7-F1
#
_entry.id   AF-A0A7C7URX7-F1
#
_cell.length_a   1.000
_cell.length_b   1.000
_cell.length_c   1.000
_cell.angle_alpha   90.00
_cell.angle_beta   90.00
_cell.angle_gamma   90.00
#
_symmetry.space_group_name_H-M   'P 1'
#
loop_
_entity.id
_entity.type
_entity.pdbx_description
1 polymer ?
#
loop_
_entity_poly.entity_id
_entity_poly.type
_entity_poly.pdbx_seq_one_letter_code
_entity_poly.pdbx_strand_id
1 'polypeptide(L)' 'MAAEIDLEKLRVLLPHWIEHNAEHAAEFRQWAERAGEASADIRAAAEALEQANRALTAAQEKLGG' A
#
# COMPACT_ATOMS: atom_id res chain seq x y z
N MET A 1 0.91 -4.96 -27.97
CA MET A 1 -0.35 -5.71 -27.82
C MET A 1 -0.50 -6.26 -26.40
N ALA A 2 -0.01 -7.46 -26.03
CA ALA A 2 -0.21 -7.98 -24.65
C ALA A 2 0.46 -7.14 -23.55
N ALA A 3 1.72 -6.76 -23.75
CA ALA A 3 2.47 -5.97 -22.76
C ALA A 3 1.93 -4.53 -22.56
N GLU A 4 1.27 -3.94 -23.56
CA GLU A 4 0.67 -2.60 -23.41
C GLU A 4 -0.59 -2.64 -22.55
N ILE A 5 -1.42 -3.68 -22.72
CA ILE A 5 -2.62 -3.92 -21.89
C ILE A 5 -2.21 -4.14 -20.44
N ASP A 6 -1.10 -4.85 -20.19
CA ASP A 6 -0.59 -5.09 -18.84
C ASP A 6 -0.12 -3.79 -18.17
N LEU A 7 0.51 -2.87 -18.92
CA LEU A 7 0.92 -1.56 -18.41
C LEU A 7 -0.26 -0.63 -18.12
N GLU A 8 -1.26 -0.60 -19.01
CA GLU A 8 -2.50 0.16 -18.78
C GLU A 8 -3.26 -0.35 -17.56
N LYS A 9 -3.32 -1.67 -17.39
CA LYS A 9 -3.90 -2.29 -16.20
C LYS A 9 -3.14 -1.91 -14.93
N LEU A 10 -1.79 -1.89 -14.97
CA LEU A 10 -0.98 -1.45 -13.83
C LEU A 10 -1.22 0.02 -13.45
N ARG A 11 -1.44 0.91 -14.43
CA ARG A 11 -1.79 2.32 -14.14
C ARG A 11 -3.10 2.47 -13.35
N VAL A 12 -4.03 1.52 -13.49
CA VAL A 12 -5.27 1.50 -12.69
C VAL A 12 -5.07 0.80 -11.34
N LEU A 13 -4.30 -0.29 -11.31
CA LEU A 13 -4.12 -1.08 -10.10
C LEU A 13 -3.22 -0.41 -9.06
N LEU A 14 -2.15 0.26 -9.47
CA LEU A 14 -1.21 0.93 -8.56
C LEU A 14 -1.90 1.94 -7.62
N PRO A 15 -2.68 2.93 -8.12
CA PRO A 15 -3.37 3.87 -7.23
C PRO A 15 -4.40 3.16 -6.34
N HIS A 16 -5.10 2.14 -6.84
CA HIS A 16 -6.04 1.35 -6.05
C HIS A 16 -5.36 0.62 -4.88
N TRP A 17 -4.21 -0.01 -5.12
CA TRP A 17 -3.45 -0.66 -4.05
C TRP A 17 -2.88 0.33 -3.04
N ILE A 18 -2.42 1.51 -3.49
CA ILE A 18 -1.93 2.56 -2.59
C ILE A 18 -3.04 3.03 -1.64
N GLU A 19 -4.23 3.30 -2.18
CA GLU A 19 -5.41 3.69 -1.42
C GLU A 19 -5.80 2.60 -0.40
N HIS A 20 -5.91 1.35 -0.86
CA HIS A 20 -6.29 0.23 0.00
C HIS A 20 -5.27 -0.06 1.11
N ASN A 21 -3.98 0.04 0.81
CA ASN A 21 -2.92 -0.09 1.81
C ASN A 21 -3.00 1.02 2.86
N ALA A 22 -3.37 2.25 2.47
CA ALA A 22 -3.53 3.36 3.41
C ALA A 22 -4.72 3.14 4.35
N GLU A 23 -5.84 2.62 3.83
CA GLU A 23 -6.99 2.19 4.64
C GLU A 23 -6.59 1.12 5.66
N HIS A 24 -5.90 0.07 5.23
CA HIS A 24 -5.41 -0.98 6.12
C HIS A 24 -4.39 -0.47 7.13
N ALA A 25 -3.44 0.39 6.74
CA ALA A 25 -2.47 0.97 7.67
C ALA A 25 -3.18 1.80 8.76
N ALA A 26 -4.23 2.55 8.40
CA ALA A 26 -5.03 3.29 9.37
C ALA A 26 -5.79 2.36 10.32
N GLU A 27 -6.42 1.31 9.80
CA GLU A 27 -7.11 0.28 10.60
C GLU A 27 -6.15 -0.44 11.55
N PHE A 28 -4.96 -0.82 11.08
CA PHE A 28 -3.94 -1.47 11.90
C PHE A 28 -3.51 -0.57 13.06
N ARG A 29 -3.30 0.73 12.81
CA ARG A 29 -2.98 1.69 13.88
C ARG A 29 -4.08 1.75 14.95
N GLN A 30 -5.35 1.76 14.55
CA GLN A 30 -6.48 1.75 15.49
C GLN A 30 -6.54 0.45 16.31
N TRP A 31 -6.22 -0.69 15.72
CA TRP A 31 -6.18 -1.96 16.46
C TRP A 31 -4.96 -2.10 17.35
N ALA A 32 -3.82 -1.55 16.95
CA ALA A 32 -2.61 -1.56 17.76
C ALA A 32 -2.81 -0.86 19.12
N GLU A 33 -3.70 0.13 19.21
CA GLU A 33 -4.08 0.77 20.48
C GLU A 33 -4.78 -0.18 21.45
N ARG A 34 -5.39 -1.26 20.95
CA ARG A 34 -6.19 -2.24 21.70
C ARG A 34 -5.51 -3.61 21.83
N ALA A 35 -4.34 -3.78 21.21
CA ALA A 35 -3.71 -5.09 21.01
C ALA A 35 -2.77 -5.55 22.13
N GLY A 36 -2.58 -4.74 23.19
CA GLY A 36 -1.71 -5.09 24.32
C GLY A 36 -0.28 -5.39 23.87
N GLU A 37 0.21 -6.59 24.19
CA GLU A 37 1.57 -7.03 23.85
C GLU A 37 1.83 -7.08 22.32
N ALA A 38 0.79 -7.28 21.50
CA ALA A 38 0.90 -7.31 20.04
C ALA A 38 0.89 -5.91 19.39
N SER A 39 0.80 -4.83 20.17
CA SER A 39 0.73 -3.45 19.65
C SER A 39 1.92 -3.11 18.75
N ALA A 40 3.12 -3.53 19.13
CA ALA A 40 4.34 -3.24 18.38
C ALA A 40 4.34 -3.91 17.00
N ASP A 41 3.95 -5.19 16.94
CA ASP A 41 3.92 -5.96 15.69
C ASP A 41 2.87 -5.41 14.71
N ILE A 42 1.69 -5.03 15.21
CA ILE A 42 0.63 -4.45 14.37
C ILE A 42 1.02 -3.06 13.86
N ARG A 43 1.72 -2.24 14.67
CA ARG A 43 2.30 -0.97 14.20
C ARG A 43 3.34 -1.19 13.11
N ALA A 44 4.22 -2.18 13.29
CA ALA A 44 5.21 -2.53 12.28
C ALA A 44 4.55 -2.96 10.96
N ALA A 45 3.44 -3.69 11.02
CA ALA A 45 2.65 -4.03 9.82
C ALA A 45 2.09 -2.78 9.11
N ALA A 46 1.57 -1.81 9.86
CA ALA A 46 1.11 -0.55 9.29
C ALA A 46 2.25 0.23 8.61
N GLU A 47 3.44 0.26 9.24
CA GLU A 47 4.63 0.91 8.66
C GLU A 47 5.14 0.19 7.41
N ALA A 48 5.00 -1.14 7.34
CA ALA A 48 5.35 -1.92 6.16
C ALA A 48 4.43 -1.58 4.97
N LEU A 49 3.13 -1.38 5.20
CA LEU A 49 2.19 -0.92 4.15
C LEU A 49 2.56 0.48 3.62
N GLU A 50 2.96 1.39 4.50
CA GLU A 50 3.44 2.72 4.07
C GLU A 50 4.74 2.65 3.26
N GLN A 51 5.63 1.72 3.58
CA GLN A 51 6.84 1.44 2.78
C GLN A 51 6.47 0.88 1.40
N ALA A 52 5.51 -0.06 1.35
CA ALA A 52 5.00 -0.57 0.10
C ALA A 52 4.40 0.55 -0.75
N ASN A 53 3.61 1.45 -0.16
CA ASN A 53 3.04 2.60 -0.85
C ASN A 53 4.09 3.49 -1.49
N ARG A 54 5.19 3.79 -0.79
CA ARG A 54 6.31 4.55 -1.40
C ARG A 54 6.91 3.86 -2.62
N ALA A 55 7.07 2.54 -2.57
CA ALA A 55 7.57 1.78 -3.71
C ALA A 55 6.57 1.75 -4.88
N LEU A 56 5.27 1.61 -4.58
CA LEU A 56 4.19 1.62 -5.57
C LEU A 56 4.04 3.00 -6.23
N THR A 57 4.12 4.10 -5.46
CA THR A 57 4.14 5.46 -6.01
C THR A 57 5.33 5.66 -6.95
N ALA A 58 6.53 5.22 -6.56
CA ALA A 58 7.70 5.29 -7.44
C ALA A 58 7.56 4.44 -8.70
N ALA A 59 6.80 3.34 -8.65
CA ALA A 59 6.44 2.56 -9.84
C ALA A 59 5.43 3.31 -10.72
N GLN A 60 4.40 3.93 -10.12
CA GLN A 60 3.40 4.71 -10.83
C GLN A 60 4.02 5.90 -11.58
N GLU A 61 4.94 6.63 -10.92
CA GLU A 61 5.67 7.75 -11.53
C GLU A 61 6.46 7.30 -12.77
N LYS A 62 7.14 6.15 -12.70
CA LYS A 62 7.89 5.57 -13.84
C LYS A 62 6.99 5.13 -14.99
N LEU A 63 5.72 4.84 -14.71
CA LEU A 63 4.71 4.48 -15.72
C LEU A 63 3.97 5.69 -16.29
N GLY A 64 4.32 6.92 -15.88
CA GLY A 64 3.83 8.16 -16.47
C GLY A 64 2.80 8.92 -15.65
N GLY A 65 2.57 8.54 -14.38
CA GLY A 65 1.57 9.18 -13.50
C GLY A 65 0.16 8.65 -13.72
#